data_AF-A0A7S3LJD7-F1
#
_entry.id   AF-A0A7S3LJD7-F1
#
_cell.length_a   1.000
_cell.length_b   1.000
_cell.length_c   1.000
_cell.angle_alpha   90.00
_cell.angle_beta   90.00
_cell.angle_gamma   90.00
#
_symmetry.space_group_name_H-M   'P 1'
#
loop_
_entity.id
_entity.type
_entity.pdbx_description
1 polymer ?
#
loop_
_entity_poly.entity_id
_entity_poly.type
_entity_poly.pdbx_seq_one_letter_code
_entity_poly.pdbx_strand_id
1 'polypeptide(L)'
;MPVETDGGAIGVGGMLLGVGFGIVIGFGLYHVRFRKQRLRLECSGGLKRSASKPIYVLYAGPRCPYSIKLIVFLAEAGLLEVTQIVHPTQQDLDKISAKMGKKAGVPTLKFNDDSYMNESDHIIDYLAKTHGKNRLKMEVLTMFLSGMYRDYMDMHSKMYDIASKIGTHGKLTSGCAWFKALDKDGDGNVSLEELLDGLNVTRLLAEARRGAIHEDSKWVHAVEQTDELIRDNPNFVEGYRLRLILATISDNYTMLFDAADNILRLKPGDHQSLLLKAVYCKSLGKTAEFEETMKLMEASSATISNATKSLMEQV
;
A
#
# COMPACT_ATOMS: atom_id res chain seq x y z
N MET A 1 -11.85 -71.36 34.32
CA MET A 1 -11.92 -72.65 33.61
C MET A 1 -12.26 -72.35 32.16
N PRO A 2 -11.37 -72.68 31.20
CA PRO A 2 -11.54 -72.36 29.79
C PRO A 2 -12.39 -73.41 29.09
N VAL A 3 -13.15 -72.97 28.07
CA VAL A 3 -13.89 -73.83 27.15
C VAL A 3 -13.14 -73.84 25.81
N GLU A 4 -13.15 -75.03 25.24
CA GLU A 4 -12.34 -75.60 24.16
C GLU A 4 -12.27 -74.80 22.86
N THR A 5 -11.10 -74.91 22.25
CA THR A 5 -10.80 -74.73 20.83
C THR A 5 -11.14 -76.00 20.06
N ASP A 6 -11.81 -75.88 18.91
CA ASP A 6 -11.64 -76.79 17.76
C ASP A 6 -12.21 -76.15 16.49
N GLY A 7 -11.56 -76.38 15.35
CA GLY A 7 -12.09 -76.01 14.04
C GLY A 7 -11.05 -75.75 12.97
N GLY A 8 -10.61 -76.82 12.30
CA GLY A 8 -9.58 -76.84 11.28
C GLY A 8 -9.92 -76.25 9.91
N ALA A 9 -8.88 -76.23 9.09
CA ALA A 9 -8.69 -75.58 7.81
C ALA A 9 -9.48 -76.14 6.61
N ILE A 10 -9.73 -75.29 5.60
CA ILE A 10 -9.72 -75.64 4.17
C ILE A 10 -9.19 -74.43 3.38
N GLY A 11 -8.14 -74.63 2.58
CA GLY A 11 -7.64 -73.64 1.62
C GLY A 11 -8.25 -73.80 0.23
N VAL A 12 -8.25 -72.73 -0.56
CA VAL A 12 -8.30 -72.78 -2.03
C VAL A 12 -7.53 -71.56 -2.55
N GLY A 13 -6.65 -71.82 -3.52
CA GLY A 13 -5.78 -70.82 -4.13
C GLY A 13 -6.50 -69.87 -5.08
N GLY A 14 -5.82 -68.76 -5.39
CA GLY A 14 -6.25 -67.76 -6.37
C GLY A 14 -5.07 -66.90 -6.79
N MET A 15 -4.40 -67.35 -7.83
CA MET A 15 -3.32 -66.66 -8.54
C MET A 15 -3.95 -65.52 -9.35
N LEU A 16 -3.54 -64.27 -9.12
CA LEU A 16 -3.98 -63.13 -9.94
C LEU A 16 -2.78 -62.24 -10.27
N LEU A 17 -2.38 -62.31 -11.55
CA LEU A 17 -1.44 -61.43 -12.22
C LEU A 17 -2.07 -60.04 -12.36
N GLY A 18 -1.53 -59.06 -11.62
CA GLY A 18 -1.85 -57.65 -11.78
C GLY A 18 -0.71 -56.92 -12.49
N VAL A 19 -0.91 -56.61 -13.77
CA VAL A 19 -0.04 -55.78 -14.60
C VAL A 19 -0.09 -54.34 -14.09
N GLY A 20 0.98 -53.87 -13.46
CA GLY A 20 1.11 -52.48 -13.02
C GLY A 20 1.52 -51.56 -14.17
N PHE A 21 0.56 -50.85 -14.75
CA PHE A 21 0.82 -49.66 -15.57
C PHE A 21 1.15 -48.49 -14.63
N GLY A 22 2.43 -48.18 -14.49
CA GLY A 22 2.90 -46.96 -13.83
C GLY A 22 2.73 -45.76 -14.76
N ILE A 23 1.71 -44.94 -14.52
CA ILE A 23 1.61 -43.60 -15.11
C ILE A 23 2.53 -42.69 -14.29
N VAL A 24 3.66 -42.30 -14.89
CA VAL A 24 4.55 -41.26 -14.36
C VAL A 24 3.92 -39.91 -14.69
N ILE A 25 3.28 -39.27 -13.69
CA ILE A 25 2.90 -37.86 -13.78
C ILE A 25 4.14 -37.04 -13.44
N GLY A 26 4.83 -36.56 -14.48
CA GLY A 26 5.93 -35.61 -14.33
C GLY A 26 5.39 -34.23 -13.93
N PHE A 27 5.65 -33.83 -12.69
CA PHE A 27 5.53 -32.43 -12.27
C PHE A 27 6.65 -31.62 -12.93
N GLY A 28 6.31 -30.92 -14.03
CA GLY A 28 7.17 -29.90 -14.61
C GLY A 28 7.21 -28.67 -13.69
N LEU A 29 8.31 -28.51 -12.94
CA LEU A 29 8.65 -27.25 -12.28
C LEU A 29 8.91 -26.18 -13.35
N TYR A 30 7.94 -25.29 -13.57
CA TYR A 30 8.18 -24.04 -14.29
C TYR A 30 8.95 -23.07 -13.38
N HIS A 31 10.26 -22.99 -13.56
CA HIS A 31 11.06 -21.90 -13.03
C HIS A 31 10.76 -20.62 -13.81
N VAL A 32 9.88 -19.77 -13.28
CA VAL A 32 9.70 -18.40 -13.76
C VAL A 32 10.90 -17.57 -13.28
N ARG A 33 11.89 -17.36 -14.16
CA ARG A 33 12.98 -16.40 -13.94
C ARG A 33 12.46 -14.98 -14.18
N PHE A 34 12.20 -14.24 -13.11
CA PHE A 34 12.03 -12.78 -13.21
C PHE A 34 13.37 -12.12 -13.52
N ARG A 35 13.57 -11.69 -14.77
CA ARG A 35 14.65 -10.77 -15.13
C ARG A 35 14.32 -9.39 -14.55
N LYS A 36 15.16 -8.93 -13.63
CA LYS A 36 15.17 -7.59 -13.06
C LYS A 36 15.44 -6.55 -14.17
N GLN A 37 14.40 -6.10 -14.88
CA GLN A 37 14.50 -4.97 -15.79
C GLN A 37 14.51 -3.68 -14.97
N ARG A 38 15.68 -3.07 -14.90
CA ARG A 38 15.89 -1.71 -14.41
C ARG A 38 15.19 -0.78 -15.40
N LEU A 39 14.05 -0.18 -15.02
CA LEU A 39 13.41 0.89 -15.80
C LEU A 39 14.38 2.07 -15.91
N ARG A 40 15.15 2.09 -17.00
CA ARG A 40 15.93 3.24 -17.43
C ARG A 40 14.96 4.09 -18.24
N LEU A 41 14.46 5.17 -17.64
CA LEU A 41 13.78 6.24 -18.38
C LEU A 41 14.81 6.88 -19.32
N GLU A 42 14.92 6.33 -20.52
CA GLU A 42 15.64 6.96 -21.62
C GLU A 42 14.72 8.04 -22.20
N CYS A 43 14.80 9.24 -21.61
CA CYS A 43 14.32 10.45 -22.29
C CYS A 43 15.28 10.72 -23.45
N SER A 44 14.89 10.27 -24.65
CA SER A 44 15.59 10.50 -25.92
C SER A 44 15.46 11.96 -26.35
N GLY A 45 16.25 12.83 -25.73
CA GLY A 45 16.41 14.23 -26.10
C GLY A 45 17.76 14.74 -25.60
N GLY A 46 18.80 14.56 -26.41
CA GLY A 46 20.18 14.91 -26.07
C GLY A 46 20.43 16.41 -25.96
N LEU A 47 20.02 17.02 -24.84
CA LEU A 47 20.56 18.31 -24.39
C LEU A 47 21.96 18.08 -23.84
N LYS A 48 22.98 18.56 -24.56
CA LYS A 48 24.35 18.65 -24.04
C LYS A 48 24.34 19.57 -22.80
N ARG A 49 24.33 18.97 -21.60
CA ARG A 49 24.45 19.70 -20.33
C ARG A 49 25.82 20.40 -20.28
N SER A 50 25.80 21.72 -20.30
CA SER A 50 26.92 22.53 -19.81
C SER A 50 27.06 22.25 -18.30
N ALA A 51 28.24 21.82 -17.85
CA ALA A 51 28.50 21.44 -16.46
C ALA A 51 28.63 22.68 -15.55
N SER A 52 27.62 23.55 -15.53
CA SER A 52 27.57 24.63 -14.55
C SER A 52 27.27 24.06 -13.17
N LYS A 53 28.04 24.50 -12.16
CA LYS A 53 27.85 24.13 -10.76
C LYS A 53 26.39 24.41 -10.33
N PRO A 54 25.73 23.51 -9.58
CA PRO A 54 24.37 23.74 -9.10
C PRO A 54 24.31 25.01 -8.24
N ILE A 55 23.23 25.78 -8.39
CA ILE A 55 23.01 27.07 -7.70
C ILE A 55 22.50 26.83 -6.27
N TYR A 56 21.79 25.72 -6.06
CA TYR A 56 21.19 25.38 -4.78
C TYR A 56 21.56 23.97 -4.34
N VAL A 57 21.60 23.75 -3.02
CA VAL A 57 21.66 22.41 -2.42
C VAL A 57 20.46 22.22 -1.51
N LEU A 58 19.56 21.30 -1.86
CA LEU A 58 18.41 20.93 -1.04
C LEU A 58 18.74 19.70 -0.20
N TYR A 59 18.83 19.89 1.11
CA TYR A 59 18.90 18.81 2.09
C TYR A 59 17.49 18.26 2.33
N ALA A 60 17.20 17.10 1.76
CA ALA A 60 15.87 16.49 1.74
C ALA A 60 15.86 15.13 2.44
N GLY A 61 14.86 14.90 3.30
CA GLY A 61 14.62 13.59 3.89
C GLY A 61 13.82 12.71 2.93
N PRO A 62 14.20 11.43 2.71
CA PRO A 62 13.53 10.55 1.74
C PRO A 62 12.07 10.22 2.11
N ARG A 63 11.65 10.51 3.34
CA ARG A 63 10.31 10.26 3.88
C ARG A 63 9.65 11.52 4.47
N CYS A 64 10.29 12.68 4.33
CA CYS A 64 9.74 13.90 4.90
C CYS A 64 8.70 14.46 3.91
N PRO A 65 7.41 14.56 4.28
CA PRO A 65 6.38 15.05 3.38
C PRO A 65 6.70 16.48 2.89
N TYR A 66 7.28 17.32 3.75
CA TYR A 66 7.76 18.66 3.39
C TYR A 66 8.91 18.63 2.36
N SER A 67 9.77 17.60 2.39
CA SER A 67 10.82 17.42 1.38
C SER A 67 10.24 16.96 0.03
N ILE A 68 9.26 16.06 0.04
CA ILE A 68 8.56 15.59 -1.17
C ILE A 68 7.84 16.76 -1.84
N LYS A 69 7.14 17.59 -1.07
CA LYS A 69 6.49 18.83 -1.54
C LYS A 69 7.46 19.73 -2.33
N LEU A 70 8.68 19.94 -1.81
CA LEU A 70 9.71 20.72 -2.52
C LEU A 70 10.21 20.05 -3.79
N ILE A 71 10.38 18.72 -3.78
CA ILE A 71 10.82 17.99 -4.97
C ILE A 71 9.77 18.07 -6.08
N VAL A 72 8.47 17.96 -5.74
CA VAL A 72 7.36 18.16 -6.69
C VAL A 72 7.41 19.56 -7.29
N PHE A 73 7.55 20.59 -6.46
CA PHE A 73 7.71 21.98 -6.93
C PHE A 73 8.93 22.13 -7.84
N LEU A 74 10.11 21.63 -7.45
CA LEU A 74 11.33 21.76 -8.23
C LEU A 74 11.22 21.06 -9.60
N ALA A 75 10.55 19.90 -9.65
CA ALA A 75 10.31 19.17 -10.88
C ALA A 75 9.41 19.97 -11.83
N GLU A 76 8.24 20.41 -11.36
CA GLU A 76 7.28 21.16 -12.17
C GLU A 76 7.79 22.54 -12.58
N ALA A 77 8.53 23.22 -11.70
CA ALA A 77 9.16 24.50 -12.00
C ALA A 77 10.33 24.39 -12.99
N GLY A 78 10.83 23.18 -13.26
CA GLY A 78 12.02 22.95 -14.11
C GLY A 78 13.32 23.38 -13.43
N LEU A 79 13.41 23.27 -12.09
CA LEU A 79 14.53 23.73 -11.28
C LEU A 79 15.44 22.59 -10.77
N LEU A 80 15.16 21.33 -11.14
CA LEU A 80 16.00 20.19 -10.78
C LEU A 80 17.42 20.30 -11.34
N GLU A 81 17.62 20.92 -12.51
CA GLU A 81 18.94 21.08 -13.13
C GLU A 81 19.86 22.04 -12.36
N VAL A 82 19.27 22.99 -11.62
CA VAL A 82 20.02 24.00 -10.84
C VAL A 82 20.05 23.69 -9.34
N THR A 83 19.47 22.55 -8.92
CA THR A 83 19.33 22.16 -7.51
C THR A 83 19.89 20.77 -7.27
N GLN A 84 20.92 20.68 -6.44
CA GLN A 84 21.45 19.40 -5.98
C GLN A 84 20.62 18.89 -4.80
N ILE A 85 20.02 17.71 -4.91
CA ILE A 85 19.31 17.06 -3.80
C ILE A 85 20.29 16.19 -3.01
N VAL A 86 20.40 16.42 -1.71
CA VAL A 86 21.27 15.69 -0.78
C VAL A 86 20.45 15.11 0.35
N HIS A 87 20.71 13.85 0.72
CA HIS A 87 20.14 13.25 1.92
C HIS A 87 21.09 13.48 3.10
N PRO A 88 20.77 14.39 4.04
CA PRO A 88 21.69 14.72 5.12
C PRO A 88 21.80 13.58 6.13
N THR A 89 23.00 13.39 6.66
CA THR A 89 23.21 12.67 7.91
C THR A 89 22.85 13.56 9.11
N GLN A 90 22.74 12.99 10.31
CA GLN A 90 22.55 13.80 11.53
C GLN A 90 23.71 14.79 11.72
N GLN A 91 24.95 14.38 11.43
CA GLN A 91 26.13 15.25 11.51
C GLN A 91 26.03 16.45 10.56
N ASP A 92 25.44 16.27 9.37
CA ASP A 92 25.20 17.38 8.45
C ASP A 92 24.17 18.36 9.01
N LEU A 93 23.07 17.85 9.58
CA LEU A 93 22.06 18.69 10.22
C LEU A 93 22.61 19.45 11.42
N ASP A 94 23.50 18.86 12.22
CA ASP A 94 24.11 19.53 13.37
C ASP A 94 25.04 20.67 12.90
N LYS A 95 25.83 20.44 11.84
CA LYS A 95 26.67 21.49 11.22
C LYS A 95 25.82 22.63 10.66
N ILE A 96 24.72 22.30 9.99
CA ILE A 96 23.77 23.31 9.48
C ILE A 96 23.13 24.07 10.65
N SER A 97 22.74 23.37 11.71
CA SER A 97 22.15 23.98 12.90
C SER A 97 23.09 24.99 13.56
N ALA A 98 24.38 24.64 13.67
CA ALA A 98 25.41 25.53 14.20
C ALA A 98 25.55 26.80 13.35
N LYS A 99 25.48 26.70 12.02
CA LYS A 99 25.53 27.86 11.12
C LYS A 99 24.27 28.72 11.19
N MET A 100 23.10 28.09 11.33
CA MET A 100 21.81 28.78 11.40
C MET A 100 21.53 29.41 12.77
N GLY A 101 22.27 29.03 13.82
CA GLY A 101 22.00 29.43 15.20
C GLY A 101 20.70 28.84 15.78
N LYS A 102 20.11 27.85 15.09
CA LYS A 102 18.87 27.16 15.48
C LYS A 102 18.87 25.73 14.96
N LYS A 103 18.05 24.86 15.54
CA LYS A 103 17.93 23.46 15.11
C LYS A 103 17.48 23.39 13.65
N ALA A 104 18.30 22.80 12.80
CA ALA A 104 17.99 22.51 11.41
C ALA A 104 17.21 21.19 11.30
N GLY A 105 16.33 21.13 10.30
CA GLY A 105 15.55 19.96 9.96
C GLY A 105 15.51 19.78 8.44
N VAL A 106 14.82 18.74 7.99
CA VAL A 106 14.53 18.55 6.57
C VAL A 106 13.10 19.00 6.26
N PRO A 107 12.86 19.70 5.15
CA PRO A 107 13.86 20.16 4.18
C PRO A 107 14.64 21.39 4.65
N THR A 108 15.89 21.53 4.18
CA THR A 108 16.65 22.78 4.26
C THR A 108 17.31 23.07 2.92
N LEU A 109 17.11 24.28 2.37
CA LEU A 109 17.79 24.77 1.18
C LEU A 109 19.04 25.56 1.59
N LYS A 110 20.16 25.31 0.91
CA LYS A 110 21.39 26.09 0.99
C LYS A 110 21.60 26.86 -0.32
N PHE A 111 21.98 28.13 -0.18
CA PHE A 111 22.28 29.04 -1.28
C PHE A 111 23.79 29.09 -1.59
N ASN A 112 24.17 29.74 -2.69
CA ASN A 112 25.56 29.89 -3.12
C ASN A 112 26.43 30.72 -2.15
N ASP A 113 25.82 31.63 -1.39
CA ASP A 113 26.48 32.47 -0.39
C ASP A 113 26.62 31.79 0.99
N ASP A 114 26.37 30.47 1.05
CA ASP A 114 26.41 29.65 2.27
C ASP A 114 25.32 30.01 3.31
N SER A 115 24.29 30.78 2.92
CA SER A 115 23.08 30.97 3.73
C SER A 115 22.09 29.79 3.59
N TYR A 116 21.14 29.69 4.52
CA TYR A 116 20.21 28.55 4.64
C TYR A 116 18.75 28.97 4.89
N MET A 117 17.80 28.17 4.43
CA MET A 117 16.36 28.33 4.66
C MET A 117 15.71 26.97 4.93
N ASN A 118 14.91 26.83 5.98
CA ASN A 118 14.42 25.53 6.48
C ASN A 118 12.89 25.34 6.49
N GLU A 119 12.14 26.28 5.90
CA GLU A 119 10.67 26.22 5.83
C GLU A 119 10.20 25.96 4.40
N SER A 120 9.51 24.85 4.17
CA SER A 120 9.19 24.38 2.81
C SER A 120 8.39 25.41 1.99
N ASP A 121 7.42 26.11 2.59
CA ASP A 121 6.64 27.14 1.90
C ASP A 121 7.50 28.37 1.57
N HIS A 122 8.33 28.83 2.51
CA HIS A 122 9.24 29.95 2.27
C HIS A 122 10.25 29.62 1.16
N ILE A 123 10.74 28.38 1.11
CA ILE A 123 11.64 27.91 0.05
C ILE A 123 10.94 27.94 -1.31
N ILE A 124 9.70 27.44 -1.39
CA ILE A 124 8.89 27.46 -2.63
C ILE A 124 8.66 28.90 -3.08
N ASP A 125 8.19 29.77 -2.19
CA ASP A 125 7.86 31.15 -2.52
C ASP A 125 9.11 31.93 -2.97
N TYR A 126 10.26 31.72 -2.31
CA TYR A 126 11.53 32.29 -2.71
C TYR A 126 11.94 31.84 -4.12
N LEU A 127 11.95 30.53 -4.38
CA LEU A 127 12.37 29.98 -5.67
C LEU A 127 11.40 30.37 -6.78
N ALA A 128 10.10 30.39 -6.49
CA ALA A 128 9.08 30.81 -7.44
C ALA A 128 9.29 32.27 -7.85
N LYS A 129 9.48 33.18 -6.88
CA LYS A 129 9.78 34.59 -7.14
C LYS A 129 11.09 34.77 -7.91
N THR A 130 12.15 34.09 -7.50
CA THR A 130 13.49 34.21 -8.09
C THR A 130 13.54 33.75 -9.55
N HIS A 131 12.77 32.70 -9.89
CA HIS A 131 12.76 32.10 -11.23
C HIS A 131 11.52 32.47 -12.05
N GLY A 132 10.77 33.51 -11.65
CA GLY A 132 9.61 34.01 -12.38
C GLY A 132 8.49 32.97 -12.54
N LYS A 133 8.32 32.07 -11.57
CA LYS A 133 7.31 31.01 -11.59
C LYS A 133 6.07 31.44 -10.81
N ASN A 134 4.89 31.08 -11.31
CA ASN A 134 3.62 31.31 -10.61
C ASN A 134 3.13 30.01 -9.95
N ARG A 135 3.26 29.94 -8.63
CA ARG A 135 2.84 28.79 -7.81
C ARG A 135 1.37 28.41 -8.02
N LEU A 136 0.47 29.36 -8.23
CA LEU A 136 -0.97 29.09 -8.39
C LEU A 136 -1.32 28.47 -9.74
N LYS A 137 -0.41 28.54 -10.72
CA LYS A 137 -0.57 27.95 -12.05
C LYS A 137 0.13 26.59 -12.19
N MET A 138 0.69 26.07 -11.10
CA MET A 138 1.36 24.77 -11.05
C MET A 138 0.34 23.69 -10.72
N GLU A 139 -0.15 22.99 -11.74
CA GLU A 139 -1.20 21.97 -11.63
C GLU A 139 -0.76 20.78 -10.76
N VAL A 140 0.48 20.29 -10.92
CA VAL A 140 0.97 19.11 -10.18
C VAL A 140 1.16 19.44 -8.71
N LEU A 141 1.78 20.59 -8.40
CA LEU A 141 1.94 21.08 -7.04
C LEU A 141 0.58 21.38 -6.40
N THR A 142 -0.35 21.99 -7.13
CA THR A 142 -1.69 22.29 -6.60
C THR A 142 -2.43 20.99 -6.28
N MET A 143 -2.46 20.03 -7.21
CA MET A 143 -3.04 18.71 -7.00
C MET A 143 -2.41 17.97 -5.81
N PHE A 144 -1.07 18.04 -5.68
CA PHE A 144 -0.37 17.45 -4.55
C PHE A 144 -0.78 18.09 -3.22
N LEU A 145 -0.79 19.43 -3.15
CA LEU A 145 -1.13 20.21 -1.96
C LEU A 145 -2.60 20.07 -1.57
N SER A 146 -3.53 20.03 -2.52
CA SER A 146 -4.98 19.96 -2.26
C SER A 146 -5.51 18.53 -2.11
N GLY A 147 -4.76 17.53 -2.56
CA GLY A 147 -5.11 16.11 -2.45
C GLY A 147 -4.31 15.42 -1.34
N MET A 148 -3.49 14.45 -1.72
CA MET A 148 -2.82 13.53 -0.78
C MET A 148 -2.03 14.21 0.33
N TYR A 149 -1.38 15.35 0.06
CA TYR A 149 -0.58 16.03 1.08
C TYR A 149 -1.44 16.65 2.18
N ARG A 150 -2.57 17.29 1.82
CA ARG A 150 -3.52 17.83 2.81
C ARG A 150 -4.07 16.72 3.68
N ASP A 151 -4.57 15.65 3.06
CA ASP A 151 -5.16 14.53 3.78
C ASP A 151 -4.13 13.86 4.73
N TYR A 152 -2.86 13.77 4.31
CA TYR A 152 -1.76 13.32 5.15
C TYR A 152 -1.51 14.24 6.36
N MET A 153 -1.47 15.57 6.14
CA MET A 153 -1.22 16.54 7.21
C MET A 153 -2.37 16.62 8.22
N ASP A 154 -3.62 16.56 7.73
CA ASP A 154 -4.81 16.51 8.59
C ASP A 154 -4.78 15.28 9.48
N MET A 155 -4.43 14.11 8.91
CA MET A 155 -4.25 12.90 9.69
C MET A 155 -3.11 13.04 10.72
N HIS A 156 -1.95 13.54 10.31
CA HIS A 156 -0.81 13.71 11.22
C HIS A 156 -1.17 14.65 12.38
N SER A 157 -1.91 15.73 12.12
CA SER A 157 -2.41 16.64 13.16
C SER A 157 -3.35 15.91 14.12
N LYS A 158 -4.36 15.18 13.61
CA LYS A 158 -5.31 14.42 14.45
C LYS A 158 -4.60 13.36 15.29
N MET A 159 -3.62 12.65 14.73
CA MET A 159 -2.82 11.68 15.47
C MET A 159 -2.05 12.33 16.62
N TYR A 160 -1.48 13.51 16.39
CA TYR A 160 -0.75 14.26 17.40
C TYR A 160 -1.69 14.75 18.52
N ASP A 161 -2.87 15.25 18.15
CA ASP A 161 -3.90 15.69 19.10
C ASP A 161 -4.37 14.53 19.99
N ILE A 162 -4.64 13.36 19.40
CA ILE A 162 -5.03 12.15 20.13
C ILE A 162 -3.90 11.72 21.08
N ALA A 163 -2.67 11.65 20.59
CA ALA A 163 -1.51 11.28 21.41
C ALA A 163 -1.28 12.25 22.57
N SER A 164 -1.54 13.55 22.37
CA SER A 164 -1.44 14.58 23.42
C SER A 164 -2.53 14.46 24.48
N LYS A 165 -3.78 14.16 24.08
CA LYS A 165 -4.93 14.03 24.99
C LYS A 165 -4.85 12.81 25.90
N ILE A 166 -4.22 11.73 25.43
CA ILE A 166 -4.11 10.47 26.17
C ILE A 166 -2.98 10.52 27.24
N GLY A 167 -2.24 11.62 27.33
CA GLY A 167 -1.15 11.79 28.31
C GLY A 167 0.04 10.84 28.09
N THR A 168 0.01 10.06 27.00
CA THR A 168 1.06 9.14 26.62
C THR A 168 2.09 9.87 25.77
N HIS A 169 2.89 10.72 26.42
CA HIS A 169 4.15 11.18 25.83
C HIS A 169 5.13 9.99 25.71
N GLY A 170 4.94 9.16 24.69
CA GLY A 170 5.97 8.24 24.17
C GLY A 170 6.04 6.80 24.71
N LYS A 171 5.00 6.25 25.37
CA LYS A 171 5.09 4.92 26.02
C LYS A 171 4.22 3.78 25.48
N LEU A 172 3.31 4.00 24.53
CA LEU A 172 2.51 2.90 23.98
C LEU A 172 3.28 2.18 22.86
N THR A 173 3.26 0.84 22.90
CA THR A 173 3.66 0.02 21.75
C THR A 173 2.70 0.31 20.60
N SER A 174 3.23 0.33 19.38
CA SER A 174 2.51 0.87 18.22
C SER A 174 1.15 0.23 17.95
N GLY A 175 0.90 -1.02 18.38
CA GLY A 175 -0.39 -1.70 18.24
C GLY A 175 -1.46 -1.26 19.24
N CYS A 176 -1.12 -1.06 20.52
CA CYS A 176 -2.09 -0.62 21.54
C CYS A 176 -2.49 0.85 21.38
N ALA A 177 -1.57 1.70 20.89
CA ALA A 177 -1.89 3.06 20.49
C ALA A 177 -2.85 3.07 19.28
N TRP A 178 -2.72 2.08 18.41
CA TRP A 178 -3.51 1.96 17.20
C TRP A 178 -4.94 1.57 17.53
N PHE A 179 -5.14 0.48 18.28
CA PHE A 179 -6.48 0.03 18.69
C PHE A 179 -7.25 1.12 19.44
N LYS A 180 -6.60 1.80 20.41
CA LYS A 180 -7.20 2.94 21.14
C LYS A 180 -7.40 4.21 20.30
N ALA A 181 -6.73 4.33 19.16
CA ALA A 181 -6.95 5.45 18.24
C ALA A 181 -8.07 5.16 17.24
N LEU A 182 -8.38 3.87 17.01
CA LEU A 182 -9.49 3.44 16.19
C LEU A 182 -10.79 3.43 16.99
N ASP A 183 -10.75 2.89 18.20
CA ASP A 183 -11.85 2.90 19.17
C ASP A 183 -12.04 4.33 19.71
N LYS A 184 -12.77 5.17 18.96
CA LYS A 184 -12.92 6.60 19.26
C LYS A 184 -13.94 6.85 20.35
N ASP A 185 -14.94 5.99 20.46
CA ASP A 185 -15.94 6.07 21.53
C ASP A 185 -15.51 5.35 22.81
N GLY A 186 -14.44 4.55 22.76
CA GLY A 186 -13.84 3.89 23.91
C GLY A 186 -14.67 2.70 24.41
N ASP A 187 -15.54 2.15 23.55
CA ASP A 187 -16.45 1.06 23.90
C ASP A 187 -15.76 -0.32 23.88
N GLY A 188 -14.49 -0.37 23.46
CA GLY A 188 -13.71 -1.59 23.34
C GLY A 188 -13.91 -2.34 22.02
N ASN A 189 -14.67 -1.77 21.09
CA ASN A 189 -14.90 -2.25 19.74
C ASN A 189 -14.42 -1.20 18.71
N VAL A 190 -14.37 -1.57 17.43
CA VAL A 190 -14.04 -0.65 16.34
C VAL A 190 -15.15 -0.76 15.31
N SER A 191 -15.98 0.28 15.20
CA SER A 191 -17.02 0.38 14.18
C SER A 191 -16.42 0.45 12.77
N LEU A 192 -17.23 0.19 11.74
CA LEU A 192 -16.78 0.31 10.35
C LEU A 192 -16.27 1.73 10.02
N GLU A 193 -16.91 2.75 10.56
CA GLU A 193 -16.55 4.14 10.31
C GLU A 193 -15.21 4.49 10.98
N GLU A 194 -14.97 3.97 12.19
CA GLU A 194 -13.69 4.02 12.89
C GLU A 194 -12.59 3.21 12.22
N LEU A 195 -12.93 2.05 11.67
CA LEU A 195 -12.01 1.20 10.93
C LEU A 195 -11.61 1.85 9.59
N LEU A 196 -12.54 2.50 8.89
CA LEU A 196 -12.26 3.23 7.65
C LEU A 196 -11.38 4.46 7.91
N ASP A 197 -11.63 5.19 8.99
CA ASP A 197 -10.76 6.25 9.45
C ASP A 197 -9.39 5.71 9.90
N GLY A 198 -9.40 4.55 10.53
CA GLY A 198 -8.22 3.80 10.89
C GLY A 198 -7.39 3.33 9.72
N LEU A 199 -8.04 2.88 8.65
CA LEU A 199 -7.40 2.40 7.45
C LEU A 199 -6.78 3.51 6.63
N ASN A 200 -7.39 4.68 6.65
CA ASN A 200 -6.73 5.89 6.19
C ASN A 200 -5.47 6.17 7.01
N VAL A 201 -5.53 5.99 8.34
CA VAL A 201 -4.35 6.12 9.21
C VAL A 201 -3.30 5.03 8.96
N THR A 202 -3.66 3.76 8.71
CA THR A 202 -2.70 2.67 8.39
C THR A 202 -2.05 2.89 7.04
N ARG A 203 -2.84 3.29 6.03
CA ARG A 203 -2.36 3.63 4.70
C ARG A 203 -1.33 4.76 4.78
N LEU A 204 -1.65 5.81 5.51
CA LEU A 204 -0.78 6.97 5.70
C LEU A 204 0.46 6.64 6.57
N LEU A 205 0.35 5.72 7.54
CA LEU A 205 1.50 5.20 8.31
C LEU A 205 2.41 4.28 7.49
N ALA A 206 1.85 3.44 6.63
CA ALA A 206 2.59 2.59 5.69
C ALA A 206 3.30 3.46 4.63
N GLU A 207 2.67 4.54 4.18
CA GLU A 207 3.27 5.54 3.30
C GLU A 207 4.38 6.35 4.01
N ALA A 208 4.19 6.72 5.28
CA ALA A 208 5.17 7.46 6.10
C ALA A 208 6.43 6.62 6.44
N ARG A 209 6.31 5.29 6.55
CA ARG A 209 7.42 4.38 6.94
C ARG A 209 8.29 3.87 5.77
N ARG A 210 8.30 4.49 4.57
CA ARG A 210 9.04 3.99 3.37
C ARG A 210 10.56 4.20 3.31
N GLY A 211 11.34 3.21 3.71
CA GLY A 211 12.82 3.30 3.74
C GLY A 211 13.44 2.11 4.44
N ALA A 212 13.69 1.09 3.64
CA ALA A 212 14.22 -0.22 4.00
C ALA A 212 13.23 -1.16 4.71
N ILE A 213 12.23 -1.65 3.97
CA ILE A 213 11.83 -3.06 4.09
C ILE A 213 11.61 -3.60 2.65
N HIS A 214 12.04 -4.83 2.42
CA HIS A 214 12.04 -5.55 1.14
C HIS A 214 10.70 -5.48 0.40
N GLU A 215 10.74 -5.51 -0.94
CA GLU A 215 9.59 -5.36 -1.84
C GLU A 215 8.40 -6.29 -1.52
N ASP A 216 8.65 -7.44 -0.87
CA ASP A 216 7.63 -8.45 -0.54
C ASP A 216 6.95 -8.26 0.84
N SER A 217 7.33 -7.24 1.62
CA SER A 217 6.91 -7.10 3.03
C SER A 217 5.91 -5.97 3.31
N LYS A 218 5.63 -5.11 2.32
CA LYS A 218 4.95 -3.81 2.54
C LYS A 218 3.54 -3.95 3.12
N TRP A 219 2.89 -5.07 2.84
CA TRP A 219 1.52 -5.35 3.26
C TRP A 219 1.42 -6.56 4.17
N VAL A 220 2.53 -7.27 4.45
CA VAL A 220 2.52 -8.50 5.24
C VAL A 220 1.92 -8.24 6.62
N HIS A 221 2.40 -7.22 7.33
CA HIS A 221 1.85 -6.89 8.65
C HIS A 221 0.40 -6.41 8.61
N ALA A 222 0.00 -5.66 7.58
CA ALA A 222 -1.39 -5.22 7.44
C ALA A 222 -2.32 -6.43 7.18
N VAL A 223 -1.86 -7.38 6.37
CA VAL A 223 -2.55 -8.65 6.11
C VAL A 223 -2.60 -9.49 7.38
N GLU A 224 -1.50 -9.66 8.11
CA GLU A 224 -1.45 -10.39 9.39
C GLU A 224 -2.46 -9.83 10.40
N GLN A 225 -2.48 -8.49 10.58
CA GLN A 225 -3.42 -7.83 11.50
C GLN A 225 -4.88 -7.99 11.04
N THR A 226 -5.12 -7.90 9.73
CA THR A 226 -6.45 -8.13 9.17
C THR A 226 -6.89 -9.59 9.37
N ASP A 227 -5.98 -10.54 9.17
CA ASP A 227 -6.22 -11.96 9.35
C ASP A 227 -6.46 -12.32 10.83
N GLU A 228 -5.76 -11.68 11.77
CA GLU A 228 -6.05 -11.78 13.21
C GLU A 228 -7.46 -11.27 13.53
N LEU A 229 -7.83 -10.09 13.02
CA LEU A 229 -9.17 -9.53 13.22
C LEU A 229 -10.29 -10.45 12.67
N ILE A 230 -10.09 -11.02 11.49
CA ILE A 230 -11.03 -11.98 10.88
C ILE A 230 -11.07 -13.29 11.69
N ARG A 231 -9.92 -13.75 12.20
CA ARG A 231 -9.86 -14.98 13.02
C ARG A 231 -10.63 -14.81 14.32
N ASP A 232 -10.49 -13.66 14.97
CA ASP A 232 -11.20 -13.34 16.20
C ASP A 232 -12.70 -13.09 15.96
N ASN A 233 -13.07 -12.60 14.76
CA ASN A 233 -14.46 -12.40 14.37
C ASN A 233 -14.73 -12.82 12.91
N PRO A 234 -15.02 -14.11 12.64
CA PRO A 234 -15.19 -14.64 11.28
C PRO A 234 -16.49 -14.20 10.57
N ASN A 235 -17.36 -13.49 11.28
CA ASN A 235 -18.57 -12.89 10.69
C ASN A 235 -18.40 -11.38 10.43
N PHE A 236 -17.20 -10.83 10.67
CA PHE A 236 -16.89 -9.43 10.44
C PHE A 236 -16.66 -9.14 8.95
N VAL A 237 -17.73 -8.80 8.23
CA VAL A 237 -17.72 -8.50 6.78
C VAL A 237 -16.65 -7.46 6.43
N GLU A 238 -16.44 -6.46 7.28
CA GLU A 238 -15.53 -5.36 7.02
C GLU A 238 -14.05 -5.76 7.13
N GLY A 239 -13.73 -6.75 7.97
CA GLY A 239 -12.41 -7.36 8.01
C GLY A 239 -12.08 -8.01 6.66
N TYR A 240 -13.04 -8.73 6.08
CA TYR A 240 -12.87 -9.28 4.74
C TYR A 240 -12.80 -8.19 3.66
N ARG A 241 -13.55 -7.09 3.76
CA ARG A 241 -13.42 -5.96 2.80
C ARG A 241 -12.04 -5.32 2.85
N LEU A 242 -11.49 -5.14 4.05
CA LEU A 242 -10.12 -4.70 4.21
C LEU A 242 -9.14 -5.68 3.55
N ARG A 243 -9.30 -6.98 3.82
CA ARG A 243 -8.48 -8.01 3.21
C ARG A 243 -8.56 -7.99 1.68
N LEU A 244 -9.75 -7.75 1.11
CA LEU A 244 -10.00 -7.61 -0.32
C LEU A 244 -9.21 -6.44 -0.93
N ILE A 245 -9.20 -5.29 -0.24
CA ILE A 245 -8.42 -4.10 -0.67
C ILE A 245 -6.92 -4.39 -0.61
N LEU A 246 -6.44 -4.97 0.50
CA LEU A 246 -5.03 -5.35 0.64
C LEU A 246 -4.60 -6.36 -0.42
N ALA A 247 -5.49 -7.30 -0.78
CA ALA A 247 -5.24 -8.28 -1.83
C ALA A 247 -5.11 -7.64 -3.21
N THR A 248 -5.93 -6.63 -3.49
CA THR A 248 -5.87 -5.83 -4.71
C THR A 248 -4.54 -5.07 -4.82
N ILE A 249 -4.10 -4.42 -3.73
CA ILE A 249 -2.87 -3.60 -3.72
C ILE A 249 -1.60 -4.47 -3.73
N SER A 250 -1.68 -5.71 -3.26
CA SER A 250 -0.57 -6.67 -3.22
C SER A 250 -0.56 -7.66 -4.38
N ASP A 251 -1.47 -7.51 -5.37
CA ASP A 251 -1.66 -8.45 -6.47
C ASP A 251 -1.83 -9.92 -6.01
N ASN A 252 -2.38 -10.14 -4.82
CA ASN A 252 -2.62 -11.47 -4.26
C ASN A 252 -4.03 -11.94 -4.60
N TYR A 253 -4.22 -12.45 -5.81
CA TYR A 253 -5.53 -12.84 -6.33
C TYR A 253 -6.20 -13.97 -5.54
N THR A 254 -5.43 -14.89 -4.96
CA THR A 254 -5.99 -15.94 -4.10
C THR A 254 -6.68 -15.34 -2.89
N MET A 255 -6.02 -14.40 -2.22
CA MET A 255 -6.59 -13.68 -1.07
C MET A 255 -7.77 -12.80 -1.49
N LEU A 256 -7.72 -12.21 -2.68
CA LEU A 256 -8.82 -11.41 -3.24
C LEU A 256 -10.09 -12.24 -3.40
N PHE A 257 -9.99 -13.41 -4.04
CA PHE A 257 -11.14 -14.29 -4.25
C PHE A 257 -11.68 -14.83 -2.92
N ASP A 258 -10.82 -15.29 -2.01
CA ASP A 258 -11.24 -15.78 -0.69
C ASP A 258 -11.96 -14.70 0.14
N ALA A 259 -11.45 -13.46 0.12
CA ALA A 259 -12.10 -12.34 0.78
C ALA A 259 -13.46 -12.00 0.15
N ALA A 260 -13.53 -11.94 -1.18
CA ALA A 260 -14.78 -11.67 -1.91
C ALA A 260 -15.83 -12.75 -1.61
N ASP A 261 -15.46 -14.02 -1.63
CA ASP A 261 -16.36 -15.14 -1.40
C ASP A 261 -16.91 -15.14 0.03
N ASN A 262 -16.07 -14.83 1.02
CA ASN A 262 -16.52 -14.68 2.40
C ASN A 262 -17.46 -13.48 2.57
N ILE A 263 -17.21 -12.35 1.91
CA ILE A 263 -18.14 -11.20 1.92
C ILE A 263 -19.48 -11.61 1.31
N LEU A 264 -19.48 -12.29 0.15
CA LEU A 264 -20.71 -12.70 -0.53
C LEU A 264 -21.49 -13.79 0.23
N ARG A 265 -20.79 -14.65 0.97
CA ARG A 265 -21.40 -15.61 1.90
C ARG A 265 -22.11 -14.91 3.06
N LEU A 266 -21.47 -13.92 3.67
CA LEU A 266 -22.01 -13.18 4.82
C LEU A 266 -23.04 -12.12 4.41
N LYS A 267 -22.87 -11.52 3.24
CA LYS A 267 -23.70 -10.45 2.69
C LYS A 267 -23.91 -10.67 1.18
N PRO A 268 -24.88 -11.53 0.80
CA PRO A 268 -25.24 -11.74 -0.59
C PRO A 268 -25.62 -10.42 -1.27
N GLY A 269 -25.12 -10.21 -2.50
CA GLY A 269 -25.36 -8.98 -3.25
C GLY A 269 -24.44 -7.81 -2.91
N ASP A 270 -23.34 -8.02 -2.17
CA ASP A 270 -22.33 -6.97 -1.97
C ASP A 270 -21.70 -6.54 -3.30
N HIS A 271 -22.08 -5.34 -3.78
CA HIS A 271 -21.70 -4.87 -5.11
C HIS A 271 -20.20 -4.65 -5.28
N GLN A 272 -19.48 -4.25 -4.22
CA GLN A 272 -18.03 -4.01 -4.31
C GLN A 272 -17.29 -5.33 -4.53
N SER A 273 -17.65 -6.37 -3.76
CA SER A 273 -17.09 -7.71 -3.92
C SER A 273 -17.42 -8.32 -5.28
N LEU A 274 -18.67 -8.20 -5.74
CA LEU A 274 -19.08 -8.68 -7.06
C LEU A 274 -18.32 -7.98 -8.18
N LEU A 275 -18.17 -6.65 -8.12
CA LEU A 275 -17.47 -5.87 -9.13
C LEU A 275 -15.99 -6.26 -9.21
N LEU A 276 -15.28 -6.24 -8.09
CA LEU A 276 -13.85 -6.58 -8.06
C LEU A 276 -13.64 -8.04 -8.49
N LYS A 277 -14.45 -8.97 -7.98
CA LYS A 277 -14.37 -10.38 -8.39
C LYS A 277 -14.58 -10.54 -9.90
N ALA A 278 -15.58 -9.88 -10.50
CA ALA A 278 -15.84 -9.95 -11.94
C ALA A 278 -14.66 -9.39 -12.76
N VAL A 279 -14.16 -8.20 -12.42
CA VAL A 279 -13.02 -7.57 -13.11
C VAL A 279 -11.78 -8.47 -13.12
N TYR A 280 -11.46 -9.07 -11.97
CA TYR A 280 -10.29 -9.93 -11.86
C TYR A 280 -10.51 -11.31 -12.47
N CYS A 281 -11.71 -11.90 -12.40
CA CYS A 281 -12.03 -13.12 -13.13
C CYS A 281 -11.83 -12.93 -14.64
N LYS A 282 -12.33 -11.83 -15.20
CA LYS A 282 -12.18 -11.51 -16.63
C LYS A 282 -10.70 -11.34 -17.01
N SER A 283 -9.97 -10.53 -16.27
CA SER A 283 -8.54 -10.24 -16.52
C SER A 283 -7.65 -11.49 -16.44
N LEU A 284 -8.03 -12.47 -15.61
CA LEU A 284 -7.30 -13.72 -15.43
C LEU A 284 -7.80 -14.87 -16.33
N GLY A 285 -8.79 -14.62 -17.21
CA GLY A 285 -9.36 -15.64 -18.10
C GLY A 285 -10.23 -16.70 -17.38
N LYS A 286 -10.71 -16.40 -16.18
CA LYS A 286 -11.63 -17.26 -15.40
C LYS A 286 -13.08 -17.05 -15.83
N THR A 287 -13.42 -17.53 -17.03
CA THR A 287 -14.70 -17.25 -17.68
C THR A 287 -15.91 -17.77 -16.90
N ALA A 288 -15.84 -18.98 -16.33
CA ALA A 288 -16.97 -19.56 -15.60
C ALA A 288 -17.31 -18.76 -14.33
N GLU A 289 -16.30 -18.41 -13.53
CA GLU A 289 -16.46 -17.63 -12.32
C GLU A 289 -16.88 -16.18 -12.64
N PHE A 290 -16.43 -15.63 -13.77
CA PHE A 290 -16.90 -14.34 -14.26
C PHE A 290 -18.41 -14.38 -14.56
N GLU A 291 -18.87 -15.35 -15.34
CA GLU A 291 -20.29 -15.50 -15.70
C GLU A 291 -21.18 -15.70 -14.47
N GLU A 292 -20.74 -16.53 -13.52
CA GLU A 292 -21.42 -16.72 -12.25
C GLU A 292 -21.50 -15.41 -11.46
N THR A 293 -20.39 -14.69 -11.34
CA THR A 293 -20.33 -13.41 -10.61
C THR A 293 -21.23 -12.36 -11.26
N MET A 294 -21.26 -12.29 -12.60
CA MET A 294 -22.14 -11.39 -13.34
C MET A 294 -23.62 -11.73 -13.16
N LYS A 295 -23.97 -13.03 -13.10
CA LYS A 295 -25.34 -13.47 -12.80
C LYS A 295 -25.79 -13.07 -11.40
N LEU A 296 -24.92 -13.26 -10.41
CA LEU A 296 -25.17 -12.81 -9.03
C LEU A 296 -25.32 -11.28 -8.96
N MET A 297 -24.47 -10.56 -9.69
CA MET A 297 -24.54 -9.10 -9.78
C MET A 297 -25.83 -8.62 -10.43
N GLU A 298 -26.26 -9.24 -11.53
CA GLU A 298 -27.52 -8.91 -12.21
C GLU A 298 -28.74 -9.16 -11.31
N ALA A 299 -28.72 -10.25 -10.54
CA ALA A 299 -29.74 -10.54 -9.55
C ALA A 299 -29.78 -9.51 -8.41
N SER A 300 -28.62 -8.95 -8.01
CA SER A 300 -28.54 -7.92 -6.97
C SER A 300 -28.86 -6.50 -7.48
N SER A 301 -28.42 -6.15 -8.68
CA SER A 301 -28.57 -4.84 -9.29
C SER A 301 -28.28 -4.89 -10.80
N ALA A 302 -29.33 -4.84 -11.61
CA ALA A 302 -29.23 -4.79 -13.08
C ALA A 302 -28.42 -3.57 -13.56
N THR A 303 -28.54 -2.42 -12.89
CA THR A 303 -27.79 -1.19 -13.22
C THR A 303 -26.29 -1.39 -13.11
N ILE A 304 -25.82 -1.98 -12.01
CA ILE A 304 -24.38 -2.21 -11.78
C ILE A 304 -23.86 -3.31 -12.70
N SER A 305 -24.65 -4.36 -12.93
CA SER A 305 -24.32 -5.41 -13.92
C SER A 305 -24.10 -4.83 -15.31
N ASN A 306 -25.02 -3.99 -15.81
CA ASN A 306 -24.89 -3.36 -17.12
C ASN A 306 -23.67 -2.42 -17.21
N ALA A 307 -23.41 -1.62 -16.17
CA ALA A 307 -22.22 -0.77 -16.12
C ALA A 307 -20.93 -1.59 -16.15
N THR A 308 -20.90 -2.71 -15.42
CA THR A 308 -19.76 -3.63 -15.39
C THR A 308 -19.54 -4.30 -16.74
N LYS A 309 -20.60 -4.77 -17.41
CA LYS A 309 -20.50 -5.33 -18.79
C LYS A 309 -19.88 -4.32 -19.74
N SER A 310 -20.38 -3.08 -19.72
CA SER A 310 -19.84 -2.00 -20.57
C SER A 310 -18.37 -1.68 -20.28
N LEU A 311 -17.95 -1.71 -19.02
CA LEU A 311 -16.54 -1.54 -18.64
C LEU A 311 -15.67 -2.70 -19.18
N MET A 312 -16.15 -3.94 -19.10
CA MET A 312 -15.40 -5.13 -19.52
C MET A 312 -15.31 -5.32 -21.04
N GLU A 313 -16.15 -4.64 -21.83
CA GLU A 313 -16.02 -4.61 -23.30
C GLU A 313 -14.89 -3.69 -23.77
N GLN A 314 -14.41 -2.79 -22.90
CA GLN A 314 -13.35 -1.82 -23.21
C GLN A 314 -11.94 -2.32 -22.86
N VAL A 315 -11.84 -3.44 -22.11
CA VAL A 315 -10.59 -4.04 -21.62
C VAL A 315 -10.31 -5.34 -22.37
#